data_AF-A0A969GI64-F1
#
_entry.id   AF-A0A969GI64-F1
#
_cell.length_a   1.000
_cell.length_b   1.000
_cell.length_c   1.000
_cell.angle_alpha   90.00
_cell.angle_beta   90.00
_cell.angle_gamma   90.00
#
_symmetry.space_group_name_H-M   'P 1'
#
loop_
_entity.id
_entity.type
_entity.pdbx_description
1 polymer ?
#
loop_
_entity_poly.entity_id
_entity_poly.type
_entity_poly.pdbx_seq_one_letter_code
_entity_poly.pdbx_strand_id
1 'polypeptide(L)'
;MAHWASGVTVVTTRLQDETVGITVSSFSSVSLAPPQILVCIAKKLHTHAVVEQSRVFAVNVLGVEHLELGMRFAGMFPEITDRFAGLGCFSAETGCPILPGVLG
;
A
#
# COMPACT_ATOMS: atom_id res chain seq x y z
N MET A 1 3.51 -3.40 -20.81
CA MET A 1 3.35 -1.98 -20.42
C MET A 1 4.66 -1.35 -19.90
N ALA A 2 5.84 -1.94 -20.11
CA ALA A 2 7.09 -1.43 -19.51
C ALA A 2 7.52 -0.01 -19.95
N HIS A 3 6.94 0.52 -21.04
CA HIS A 3 7.17 1.89 -21.52
C HIS A 3 6.13 2.91 -21.02
N TRP A 4 5.10 2.48 -20.28
CA TRP A 4 4.11 3.37 -19.69
C TRP A 4 4.55 3.73 -18.28
N ALA A 5 5.02 4.97 -18.09
CA ALA A 5 5.42 5.45 -16.79
C ALA A 5 4.21 5.51 -15.84
N SER A 6 4.43 5.13 -14.58
CA SER A 6 3.43 5.21 -13.50
C SER A 6 4.12 5.60 -12.21
N GLY A 7 3.35 6.19 -11.29
CA GLY A 7 3.80 6.36 -9.92
C GLY A 7 3.87 5.01 -9.20
N VAL A 8 4.57 4.99 -8.06
CA VAL A 8 4.65 3.84 -7.18
C VAL A 8 3.94 4.18 -5.87
N THR A 9 3.08 3.28 -5.41
CA THR A 9 2.40 3.41 -4.12
C THR A 9 2.57 2.13 -3.30
N VAL A 10 2.41 2.24 -1.98
CA VAL A 10 2.17 1.08 -1.12
C VAL A 10 0.72 1.11 -0.66
N VAL A 11 -0.01 0.06 -1.01
CA VAL A 11 -1.35 -0.18 -0.47
C VAL A 11 -1.20 -0.94 0.83
N THR A 12 -1.76 -0.41 1.91
CA THR A 12 -1.79 -1.05 3.22
C THR A 12 -3.23 -1.28 3.66
N THR A 13 -3.45 -2.31 4.45
CA THR A 13 -4.74 -2.58 5.08
C THR A 13 -4.52 -3.27 6.42
N ARG A 14 -5.57 -3.30 7.23
CA ARG A 14 -5.60 -3.97 8.53
C ARG A 14 -6.90 -4.76 8.66
N LEU A 15 -6.79 -5.97 9.21
CA LEU A 15 -7.92 -6.80 9.61
C LEU A 15 -7.62 -7.39 10.98
N GLN A 16 -8.40 -7.01 11.99
CA GLN A 16 -8.11 -7.38 13.39
C GLN A 16 -6.65 -7.04 13.71
N ASP A 17 -5.85 -7.98 14.23
CA ASP A 17 -4.44 -7.73 14.59
C ASP A 17 -3.46 -7.91 13.42
N GLU A 18 -3.95 -8.25 12.23
CA GLU A 18 -3.12 -8.40 11.04
C GLU A 18 -3.01 -7.10 10.25
N THR A 19 -1.79 -6.69 9.92
CA THR A 19 -1.49 -5.61 8.97
C THR A 19 -0.73 -6.15 7.78
N VAL A 20 -1.20 -5.85 6.58
CA VAL A 20 -0.54 -6.27 5.33
C VAL A 20 -0.35 -5.07 4.41
N GLY A 21 0.69 -5.14 3.58
CA GLY A 21 1.01 -4.09 2.64
C GLY A 21 1.68 -4.63 1.38
N ILE A 22 1.46 -3.95 0.27
CA ILE A 22 2.03 -4.31 -1.03
C ILE A 22 2.33 -3.08 -1.88
N THR A 23 3.45 -3.12 -2.59
CA THR A 23 3.78 -2.12 -3.61
C THR A 23 2.93 -2.32 -4.86
N VAL A 24 2.29 -1.26 -5.33
CA VAL A 24 1.40 -1.25 -6.49
C VAL A 24 1.70 -0.04 -7.37
N SER A 25 1.66 -0.22 -8.69
CA SER A 25 1.70 0.89 -9.66
C SER A 25 0.36 1.09 -10.39
N SER A 26 -0.55 0.12 -10.29
CA SER A 26 -1.92 0.19 -10.80
C SER A 26 -2.85 0.94 -9.84
N PHE A 27 -2.64 2.25 -9.75
CA PHE A 27 -3.43 3.21 -8.96
C PHE A 27 -3.96 4.32 -9.88
N SER A 28 -5.20 4.78 -9.65
CA SER A 28 -5.78 5.93 -10.35
C SER A 28 -6.75 6.71 -9.47
N SER A 29 -6.79 8.02 -9.66
CA SER A 29 -7.93 8.86 -9.24
C SER A 29 -9.13 8.55 -10.15
N VAL A 30 -10.32 8.48 -9.55
CA VAL A 30 -11.59 8.17 -10.23
C VAL A 30 -12.51 9.38 -10.22
N SER A 31 -12.65 10.04 -9.07
CA SER A 31 -13.50 11.23 -8.91
C SER A 31 -12.93 12.15 -7.85
N LEU A 32 -13.18 13.45 -7.99
CA LEU A 32 -12.88 14.47 -6.96
C LEU A 32 -14.10 14.76 -6.07
N ALA A 33 -15.32 14.51 -6.56
CA ALA A 33 -16.56 14.83 -5.87
C ALA A 33 -17.61 13.70 -6.09
N PRO A 34 -17.78 12.78 -5.13
CA PRO A 34 -16.95 12.60 -3.94
C PRO A 34 -15.53 12.11 -4.31
N PRO A 35 -14.52 12.33 -3.45
CA PRO A 35 -13.18 11.80 -3.68
C PRO A 35 -13.20 10.28 -3.80
N GLN A 36 -12.69 9.75 -4.91
CA GLN A 36 -12.63 8.32 -5.18
C GLN A 36 -11.32 7.96 -5.87
N ILE A 37 -10.76 6.83 -5.45
CA ILE A 37 -9.55 6.23 -6.01
C ILE A 37 -9.80 4.74 -6.31
N LEU A 38 -8.98 4.18 -7.20
CA LEU A 38 -8.97 2.77 -7.55
C LEU A 38 -7.55 2.22 -7.42
N VAL A 39 -7.44 1.00 -6.90
CA VAL A 39 -6.22 0.17 -6.96
C VAL A 39 -6.56 -1.20 -7.53
N CYS A 40 -5.68 -1.75 -8.36
CA CYS A 40 -5.81 -3.09 -8.89
C CYS A 40 -4.83 -4.04 -8.20
N ILE A 41 -5.34 -5.00 -7.43
CA ILE A 41 -4.55 -6.00 -6.73
C ILE A 41 -4.86 -7.38 -7.34
N ALA A 42 -3.82 -8.16 -7.63
CA ALA A 42 -4.03 -9.50 -8.17
C ALA A 42 -4.72 -10.40 -7.14
N LYS A 43 -5.83 -11.05 -7.53
CA LYS A 43 -6.67 -11.89 -6.66
C LYS A 43 -5.93 -13.02 -5.91
N LYS A 44 -4.82 -13.50 -6.47
CA LYS A 44 -3.98 -14.54 -5.86
C LYS A 44 -3.18 -14.07 -4.65
N LEU A 45 -3.11 -12.77 -4.41
CA LEU A 45 -2.31 -12.18 -3.34
C LEU A 45 -3.10 -12.16 -2.05
N HIS A 46 -2.44 -12.51 -0.94
CA HIS A 46 -3.03 -12.42 0.40
C HIS A 46 -3.58 -11.02 0.70
N THR A 47 -2.86 -9.97 0.32
CA THR A 47 -3.32 -8.58 0.48
C THR A 47 -4.68 -8.31 -0.16
N HIS A 48 -5.00 -8.93 -1.31
CA HIS A 48 -6.33 -8.78 -1.92
C HIS A 48 -7.41 -9.35 -0.98
N ALA A 49 -7.20 -10.55 -0.45
CA ALA A 49 -8.15 -11.20 0.45
C ALA A 49 -8.38 -10.36 1.73
N VAL A 50 -7.31 -9.78 2.29
CA VAL A 50 -7.42 -8.91 3.48
C VAL A 50 -8.13 -7.59 3.17
N VAL A 51 -7.87 -6.96 2.02
CA VAL A 51 -8.60 -5.75 1.57
C VAL A 51 -10.09 -6.06 1.37
N GLU A 52 -10.42 -7.19 0.77
CA GLU A 52 -11.81 -7.60 0.54
C GLU A 52 -12.58 -7.83 1.84
N GLN A 53 -11.93 -8.39 2.86
CA GLN A 53 -12.52 -8.64 4.17
C GLN A 53 -12.61 -7.37 5.04
N SER A 54 -11.54 -6.58 5.10
CA SER A 54 -11.48 -5.35 5.92
C SER A 54 -12.34 -4.22 5.36
N ARG A 55 -12.57 -4.19 4.04
CA ARG A 55 -13.26 -3.12 3.30
C ARG A 55 -12.61 -1.75 3.40
N VAL A 56 -11.38 -1.68 3.93
CA VAL A 56 -10.60 -0.45 4.08
C VAL A 56 -9.17 -0.66 3.62
N PHE A 57 -8.57 0.39 3.06
CA PHE A 57 -7.16 0.42 2.73
C PHE A 57 -6.66 1.88 2.75
N ALA A 58 -5.36 2.06 2.92
CA ALA A 58 -4.67 3.32 2.69
C ALA A 58 -3.74 3.20 1.47
N VAL A 59 -3.52 4.32 0.79
CA VAL A 59 -2.58 4.41 -0.34
C VAL A 59 -1.47 5.38 0.04
N ASN A 60 -0.26 4.84 0.16
CA ASN A 60 0.94 5.58 0.49
C ASN A 60 1.66 5.93 -0.80
N VAL A 61 1.66 7.20 -1.21
CA VAL A 61 2.30 7.66 -2.44
C VAL A 61 3.80 7.85 -2.18
N LEU A 62 4.63 7.13 -2.93
CA LEU A 62 6.09 7.12 -2.70
C LEU A 62 6.79 8.17 -3.55
N GLY A 63 7.69 8.91 -2.89
CA GLY A 63 8.73 9.71 -3.53
C GLY A 63 9.99 8.90 -3.85
N VAL A 64 10.97 9.53 -4.52
CA VAL A 64 12.24 8.89 -4.92
C VAL A 64 13.05 8.42 -3.70
N GLU A 65 13.00 9.20 -2.61
CA GLU A 65 13.59 8.93 -1.31
C GLU A 65 13.02 7.67 -0.63
N HIS A 66 11.85 7.19 -1.06
CA HIS A 66 11.17 6.04 -0.49
C HIS A 66 11.42 4.72 -1.26
N LEU A 67 12.49 4.65 -2.06
CA LEU A 67 12.85 3.47 -2.84
C LEU A 67 12.90 2.20 -1.99
N GLU A 68 13.52 2.26 -0.81
CA GLU A 68 13.65 1.10 0.09
C GLU A 68 12.30 0.60 0.59
N LEU A 69 11.36 1.51 0.92
CA LEU A 69 9.99 1.12 1.27
C LEU A 69 9.29 0.43 0.09
N GLY A 70 9.41 0.99 -1.10
CA GLY A 70 8.86 0.40 -2.32
C GLY A 70 9.40 -1.02 -2.58
N MET A 71 10.71 -1.24 -2.43
CA MET A 71 11.34 -2.55 -2.58
C MET A 71 10.91 -3.54 -1.48
N ARG A 72 10.81 -3.06 -0.23
CA ARG A 72 10.36 -3.85 0.93
C ARG A 72 8.95 -4.37 0.75
N PHE A 73 8.02 -3.51 0.37
CA PHE A 73 6.63 -3.90 0.12
C PHE A 73 6.40 -4.61 -1.22
N ALA A 74 7.39 -4.59 -2.13
CA ALA A 74 7.42 -5.43 -3.33
C ALA A 74 7.93 -6.86 -3.06
N GLY A 75 8.43 -7.14 -1.84
CA GLY A 75 8.99 -8.45 -1.49
C GLY A 75 10.39 -8.69 -2.04
N MET A 76 11.17 -7.63 -2.29
CA MET A 76 12.53 -7.74 -2.80
C MET A 76 13.57 -8.10 -1.72
N PHE A 77 13.17 -8.13 -0.45
CA PHE A 77 13.99 -8.52 0.70
C PHE A 77 13.39 -9.78 1.34
N PRO A 78 13.76 -11.00 0.89
CA PRO A 78 13.22 -12.27 1.39
C PRO A 78 13.42 -12.49 2.90
N GLU A 79 14.46 -11.89 3.47
CA GLU A 79 14.81 -11.93 4.89
C GLU A 79 13.81 -11.14 5.77
N ILE A 80 13.06 -10.20 5.18
CA ILE A 80 12.05 -9.41 5.89
C ILE A 80 10.73 -10.18 5.89
N THR A 81 10.48 -10.86 7.01
CA THR A 81 9.20 -11.56 7.26
C THR A 81 8.09 -10.58 7.64
N ASP A 82 8.39 -9.61 8.50
CA ASP A 82 7.50 -8.51 8.85
C ASP A 82 7.93 -7.22 8.15
N ARG A 83 7.12 -6.79 7.17
CA ARG A 83 7.37 -5.59 6.37
C ARG A 83 7.10 -4.28 7.12
N PHE A 84 6.41 -4.33 8.26
CA PHE A 84 6.12 -3.17 9.09
C PHE A 84 7.09 -3.04 10.27
N ALA A 85 7.80 -4.11 10.65
CA ALA A 85 8.76 -4.09 11.74
C ALA A 85 9.77 -2.93 11.63
N GLY A 86 9.88 -2.15 12.70
CA GLY A 86 10.79 -0.99 12.78
C GLY A 86 10.34 0.25 12.00
N LEU A 87 9.18 0.24 11.34
CA LEU A 87 8.62 1.42 10.70
C LEU A 87 7.76 2.21 11.70
N GLY A 88 8.00 3.52 11.80
CA GLY A 88 7.18 4.44 12.60
C GLY A 88 5.85 4.78 11.93
N CYS A 89 5.04 3.77 11.64
CA CYS A 89 3.73 3.96 11.01
C CYS A 89 2.75 4.65 11.97
N PHE A 90 1.86 5.46 11.41
CA PHE A 90 0.69 5.98 12.12
C PHE A 90 -0.58 5.53 11.40
N SER A 91 -1.75 5.89 11.92
CA SER A 91 -3.04 5.59 11.28
C SER A 91 -4.00 6.77 11.37
N ALA A 92 -4.86 6.90 10.38
CA ALA A 92 -5.98 7.85 10.37
C ALA A 92 -7.31 7.15 10.71
N GLU A 93 -8.43 7.62 10.17
CA GLU A 93 -9.79 7.17 10.51
C GLU A 93 -10.04 5.67 10.29
N THR A 94 -9.44 5.07 9.25
CA THR A 94 -9.66 3.65 8.91
C THR A 94 -8.80 2.68 9.72
N GLY A 95 -7.84 3.19 10.51
CA GLY A 95 -6.85 2.36 11.20
C GLY A 95 -5.82 1.69 10.26
N CYS A 96 -5.85 1.94 8.95
CA CYS A 96 -4.88 1.41 8.01
C CYS A 96 -3.52 2.08 8.21
N PRO A 97 -2.39 1.35 8.17
CA PRO A 97 -1.06 1.92 8.38
C PRO A 97 -0.66 2.94 7.30
N ILE A 98 -0.28 4.14 7.71
CA ILE A 98 0.38 5.14 6.87
C ILE A 98 1.88 5.09 7.18
N LEU A 99 2.69 4.92 6.14
CA LEU A 99 4.14 4.75 6.25
C LEU A 99 4.82 6.08 6.64
N PRO A 100 5.97 6.05 7.34
CA PRO A 100 6.66 7.27 7.71
C PRO A 100 7.19 8.02 6.48
N GLY A 101 7.03 9.35 6.48
CA GLY A 101 7.61 10.23 5.46
C GLY A 101 6.86 10.31 4.13
N VAL A 102 5.79 9.53 3.94
CA VAL A 102 5.01 9.50 2.70
C VAL A 102 3.76 10.38 2.77
N LEU A 103 3.16 10.66 1.62
CA LEU A 103 1.80 11.18 1.53
C LEU A 103 0.81 10.01 1.56
N GLY A 104 -0.13 9.99 2.50
CA GLY A 104 -1.09 8.89 2.67
C GLY A 104 -2.23 9.20 3.63
#